data_AF-A0A6I0Q417-F1
#
_entry.id   AF-A0A6I0Q417-F1
#
_cell.length_a   1.000
_cell.length_b   1.000
_cell.length_c   1.000
_cell.angle_alpha   90.00
_cell.angle_beta   90.00
_cell.angle_gamma   90.00
#
_symmetry.space_group_name_H-M   'P 1'
#
loop_
_entity.id
_entity.type
_entity.pdbx_description
1 polymer ?
#
loop_
_entity_poly.entity_id
_entity_poly.type
_entity_poly.pdbx_seq_one_letter_code
_entity_poly.pdbx_strand_id
1 'polypeptide(L)'
;MKLIVSNIQVCKFAFLKKNRKVEKNNDLKESIKTIGVQTPIMVIPASQIPLDEELYMADCPTQLIKDSERHEYLAILDGQHRYTIVHELVESEKVKIEQAKRELEIWSKLSDEAKKKREKPLEYTPKITPNIYVIVKGIEEIKSINEAISSINSTSKIWKDKDYINNAYQCRAEDNIVKTVNSFKNLGFSMSSISRFMCFNKNYLTSMTLLDYVNNGTLIRYINYDRAIRLYQYLLGKGFTNKFLKKRYLIDLIIEEKVQHDDINVFLNKIEYLRRADTISNLKDKDCSNITEEIRRIINEDYLKTLDEEIDSDWKAKIEEVKDYLSLIADDDVIAFLDNKDHRERKAKNTINKKNKSESKTTIKDNNEKNLENSNENQFDSECTVITPPTPASTTKLNTTNIIDAEYIEIQTQS
;
A
#
# COMPACT_ATOMS: atom_id res chain seq x y z
N MET A 1 5.56 16.01 -29.12
CA MET A 1 4.54 15.98 -28.05
C MET A 1 3.99 17.39 -27.84
N LYS A 2 2.70 17.63 -28.09
CA LYS A 2 2.02 18.91 -27.81
C LYS A 2 1.02 18.69 -26.67
N LEU A 3 1.25 19.35 -25.54
CA LEU A 3 0.25 19.39 -24.45
C LEU A 3 -0.83 20.37 -24.88
N ILE A 4 -2.06 19.90 -24.96
CA ILE A 4 -3.22 20.74 -25.28
C ILE A 4 -4.16 20.65 -24.08
N VAL A 5 -4.63 21.80 -23.59
CA VAL A 5 -5.79 21.81 -22.69
C VAL A 5 -7.01 21.55 -23.57
N SER A 6 -7.61 20.37 -23.44
CA SER A 6 -8.82 20.03 -24.18
C SER A 6 -10.00 20.08 -23.23
N ASN A 7 -11.00 20.87 -23.60
CA ASN A 7 -12.29 20.80 -22.94
C ASN A 7 -13.00 19.53 -23.44
N ILE A 8 -13.39 18.65 -22.52
CA ILE A 8 -14.08 17.39 -22.84
C ILE A 8 -15.43 17.61 -23.56
N GLN A 9 -15.99 18.82 -23.46
CA GLN A 9 -17.22 19.22 -24.13
C GLN A 9 -16.98 19.73 -25.57
N VAL A 10 -15.73 20.00 -25.95
CA VAL A 10 -15.36 20.54 -27.27
C VAL A 10 -14.70 19.47 -28.12
N CYS A 11 -13.89 18.60 -27.52
CA CYS A 11 -13.24 17.50 -28.22
C CYS A 11 -14.08 16.22 -28.14
N LYS A 12 -14.26 15.54 -29.28
CA LYS A 12 -14.88 14.20 -29.30
C LYS A 12 -13.82 13.15 -29.04
N PHE A 13 -14.12 12.21 -28.15
CA PHE A 13 -13.20 11.13 -27.79
C PHE A 13 -13.73 9.78 -28.25
N ALA A 14 -12.81 8.90 -28.61
CA ALA A 14 -13.10 7.54 -29.05
C ALA A 14 -12.36 6.51 -28.19
N PHE A 15 -13.00 5.36 -28.00
CA PHE A 15 -12.36 4.15 -27.50
C PHE A 15 -12.03 3.21 -28.65
N LEU A 16 -10.84 2.64 -28.60
CA LEU A 16 -10.44 1.49 -29.40
C LEU A 16 -11.09 0.23 -28.83
N LYS A 17 -11.45 -0.73 -29.69
CA LYS A 17 -11.95 -2.06 -29.29
C LYS A 17 -11.10 -2.76 -28.21
N LYS A 18 -9.78 -2.57 -28.29
CA LYS A 18 -8.75 -3.13 -27.41
C LYS A 18 -8.51 -2.35 -26.10
N ASN A 19 -9.20 -1.23 -25.87
CA ASN A 19 -9.11 -0.56 -24.57
C ASN A 19 -9.61 -1.49 -23.46
N ARG A 20 -9.01 -1.40 -22.26
CA ARG A 20 -9.49 -2.15 -21.09
C ARG A 20 -10.90 -1.70 -20.76
N LYS A 21 -11.76 -2.66 -20.38
CA LYS A 21 -13.09 -2.38 -19.83
C LYS A 21 -12.97 -1.39 -18.67
N VAL A 22 -13.82 -0.38 -18.66
CA VAL A 22 -13.86 0.61 -17.58
C VAL A 22 -14.49 -0.02 -16.35
N GLU A 23 -13.75 -0.02 -15.24
CA GLU A 23 -14.23 -0.49 -13.94
C GLU A 23 -14.53 0.67 -12.99
N LYS A 24 -15.43 0.44 -12.03
CA LYS A 24 -15.77 1.43 -11.01
C LYS A 24 -14.59 1.63 -10.07
N ASN A 25 -14.15 2.88 -9.92
CA ASN A 25 -13.08 3.26 -9.00
C ASN A 25 -13.49 4.51 -8.20
N ASN A 26 -13.92 4.29 -6.96
CA ASN A 26 -14.39 5.38 -6.09
C ASN A 26 -13.25 6.31 -5.67
N ASP A 27 -12.06 5.77 -5.39
CA ASP A 27 -10.90 6.55 -4.96
C ASP A 27 -10.44 7.52 -6.06
N LEU A 28 -10.40 7.04 -7.31
CA LEU A 28 -10.11 7.88 -8.47
C LEU A 28 -11.18 8.96 -8.66
N LYS A 29 -12.46 8.60 -8.47
CA LYS A 29 -13.57 9.56 -8.56
C LYS A 29 -13.47 10.66 -7.51
N GLU A 30 -13.15 10.32 -6.28
CA GLU A 30 -13.01 11.28 -5.20
C GLU A 30 -11.76 12.15 -5.38
N SER A 31 -10.65 11.56 -5.84
CA SER A 31 -9.45 12.30 -6.23
C SER A 31 -9.75 13.32 -7.33
N ILE A 32 -10.46 12.94 -8.40
CA ILE A 32 -10.82 13.86 -9.49
C ILE A 32 -11.72 14.98 -8.99
N LYS A 33 -12.67 14.72 -8.09
CA LYS A 33 -13.50 15.79 -7.50
C LYS A 33 -12.70 16.77 -6.67
N THR A 34 -11.72 16.28 -5.91
CA THR A 34 -11.00 17.08 -4.91
C THR A 34 -9.88 17.90 -5.55
N ILE A 35 -9.08 17.27 -6.42
CA ILE A 35 -7.86 17.86 -6.97
C ILE A 35 -7.84 17.89 -8.50
N GLY A 36 -8.85 17.35 -9.17
CA GLY A 36 -8.89 17.26 -10.63
C GLY A 36 -8.05 16.10 -11.19
N VAL A 37 -8.04 15.97 -12.51
CA VAL A 37 -7.25 14.94 -13.22
C VAL A 37 -5.76 15.30 -13.17
N GLN A 38 -4.99 14.54 -12.37
CA GLN A 38 -3.55 14.78 -12.17
C GLN A 38 -2.68 14.38 -13.37
N THR A 39 -3.05 13.29 -14.04
CA THR A 39 -2.28 12.77 -15.17
C THR A 39 -3.05 13.02 -16.47
N PRO A 40 -2.45 13.69 -17.48
CA PRO A 40 -3.09 13.91 -18.76
C PRO A 40 -3.54 12.62 -19.45
N ILE A 41 -4.60 12.70 -20.25
CA ILE A 41 -5.08 11.60 -21.09
C ILE A 41 -4.22 11.55 -22.35
N MET A 42 -3.73 10.37 -22.72
CA MET A 42 -2.95 10.21 -23.94
C MET A 42 -3.86 9.80 -25.09
N VAL A 43 -3.77 10.52 -26.20
CA VAL A 43 -4.65 10.33 -27.35
C VAL A 43 -3.89 10.36 -28.68
N ILE A 44 -4.51 9.81 -29.71
CA ILE A 44 -4.07 9.90 -31.11
C ILE A 44 -5.25 10.41 -31.97
N PRO A 45 -5.02 11.25 -32.99
CA PRO A 45 -6.08 11.59 -33.94
C PRO A 45 -6.64 10.33 -34.60
N ALA A 46 -7.96 10.14 -34.54
CA ALA A 46 -8.59 8.92 -35.05
C ALA A 46 -8.49 8.78 -36.58
N SER A 47 -8.25 9.89 -37.29
CA SER A 47 -7.90 9.88 -38.73
C SER A 47 -6.56 9.22 -39.05
N GLN A 48 -5.68 9.04 -38.06
CA GLN A 48 -4.39 8.35 -38.24
C GLN A 48 -4.46 6.86 -37.89
N ILE A 49 -5.63 6.38 -37.45
CA ILE A 49 -5.84 4.98 -37.08
C ILE A 49 -6.25 4.20 -38.34
N PRO A 50 -5.64 3.03 -38.61
CA PRO A 50 -6.05 2.14 -39.68
C PRO A 50 -7.57 1.84 -39.67
N LEU A 51 -8.18 1.75 -40.85
CA LEU A 51 -9.64 1.61 -40.99
C LEU A 51 -10.16 0.25 -40.50
N ASP A 52 -9.31 -0.78 -40.48
CA ASP A 52 -9.60 -2.11 -39.93
C ASP A 52 -9.70 -2.14 -38.39
N GLU A 53 -9.28 -1.07 -37.71
CA GLU A 53 -9.49 -0.90 -36.28
C GLU A 53 -10.84 -0.24 -35.99
N GLU A 54 -11.69 -0.92 -35.23
CA GLU A 54 -12.98 -0.40 -34.78
C GLU A 54 -12.83 0.66 -33.67
N LEU A 55 -13.52 1.79 -33.84
CA LEU A 55 -13.58 2.88 -32.89
C LEU A 55 -15.02 3.08 -32.40
N TYR A 56 -15.16 3.26 -31.09
CA TYR A 56 -16.44 3.50 -30.43
C TYR A 56 -16.45 4.87 -29.80
N MET A 57 -17.62 5.52 -29.70
CA MET A 57 -17.72 6.79 -29.00
C MET A 57 -17.41 6.61 -27.50
N ALA A 58 -16.62 7.49 -26.92
CA ALA A 58 -16.18 7.31 -25.53
C ALA A 58 -17.29 7.61 -24.50
N ASP A 59 -18.25 8.46 -24.85
CA ASP A 59 -19.47 8.78 -24.09
C ASP A 59 -20.59 7.74 -24.29
N CYS A 60 -20.58 7.02 -25.42
CA CYS A 60 -21.47 5.89 -25.72
C CYS A 60 -20.65 4.70 -26.25
N PRO A 61 -19.99 3.90 -25.38
CA PRO A 61 -19.02 2.86 -25.77
C PRO A 61 -19.59 1.68 -26.58
N THR A 62 -20.88 1.68 -26.86
CA THR A 62 -21.56 0.71 -27.73
C THR A 62 -21.77 1.23 -29.16
N GLN A 63 -21.57 2.53 -29.39
CA GLN A 63 -21.82 3.16 -30.68
C GLN A 63 -20.53 3.23 -31.51
N LEU A 64 -20.53 2.57 -32.66
CA LEU A 64 -19.41 2.59 -33.61
C LEU A 64 -19.31 3.96 -34.30
N ILE A 65 -18.09 4.45 -34.47
CA ILE A 65 -17.78 5.66 -35.23
C ILE A 65 -17.62 5.29 -36.71
N LYS A 66 -18.27 6.03 -37.59
CA LYS A 66 -18.15 5.83 -39.04
C LYS A 66 -16.80 6.36 -39.54
N ASP A 67 -16.27 5.72 -40.58
CA ASP A 67 -14.98 6.11 -41.17
C ASP A 67 -14.94 7.58 -41.62
N SER A 68 -16.05 8.09 -42.19
CA SER A 68 -16.18 9.49 -42.60
C SER A 68 -16.10 10.48 -41.43
N GLU A 69 -16.43 10.05 -40.21
CA GLU A 69 -16.52 10.89 -39.00
C GLU A 69 -15.22 10.81 -38.16
N ARG A 70 -14.31 9.87 -38.44
CA ARG A 70 -13.08 9.65 -37.64
C ARG A 70 -12.22 10.90 -37.46
N HIS A 71 -12.21 11.82 -38.42
CA HIS A 71 -11.41 13.05 -38.35
C HIS A 71 -11.85 14.01 -37.22
N GLU A 72 -13.05 13.84 -36.67
CA GLU A 72 -13.57 14.64 -35.56
C GLU A 72 -13.14 14.11 -34.18
N TYR A 73 -12.53 12.92 -34.12
CA TYR A 73 -12.29 12.19 -32.88
C TYR A 73 -10.80 12.11 -32.50
N LEU A 74 -10.57 12.11 -31.19
CA LEU A 74 -9.30 11.74 -30.57
C LEU A 74 -9.49 10.38 -29.89
N ALA A 75 -8.78 9.36 -30.37
CA ALA A 75 -8.83 8.02 -29.79
C ALA A 75 -7.93 7.93 -28.55
N ILE A 76 -8.45 7.35 -27.48
CA ILE A 76 -7.77 7.26 -26.18
C ILE A 76 -6.82 6.05 -26.15
N LEU A 77 -5.53 6.33 -26.03
CA LEU A 77 -4.49 5.33 -25.81
C LEU A 77 -4.36 4.96 -24.32
N ASP A 78 -4.44 5.97 -23.45
CA ASP A 78 -4.40 5.82 -22.00
C ASP A 78 -5.25 6.90 -21.30
N GLY A 79 -5.95 6.50 -20.23
CA GLY A 79 -6.79 7.39 -19.44
C GLY A 79 -8.29 7.21 -19.65
N GLN A 80 -8.75 6.07 -20.18
CA GLN A 80 -10.17 5.78 -20.36
C GLN A 80 -10.97 5.89 -19.06
N HIS A 81 -10.43 5.40 -17.93
CA HIS A 81 -11.08 5.49 -16.63
C HIS A 81 -11.21 6.95 -16.16
N ARG A 82 -10.17 7.76 -16.40
CA ARG A 82 -10.15 9.20 -16.07
C ARG A 82 -11.18 9.95 -16.92
N TYR A 83 -11.21 9.69 -18.22
CA TYR A 83 -12.21 10.25 -19.14
C TYR A 83 -13.63 9.93 -18.68
N THR A 84 -13.94 8.65 -18.45
CA THR A 84 -15.30 8.22 -18.12
C THR A 84 -15.79 8.87 -16.81
N ILE A 85 -14.94 8.96 -15.79
CA ILE A 85 -15.29 9.62 -14.54
C ILE A 85 -15.52 11.11 -14.72
N VAL A 86 -14.65 11.81 -15.46
CA VAL A 86 -14.85 13.25 -15.72
C VAL A 86 -16.14 13.48 -16.49
N HIS A 87 -16.40 12.67 -17.53
CA HIS A 87 -17.62 12.72 -18.31
C HIS A 87 -18.86 12.53 -17.41
N GLU A 88 -18.87 11.48 -16.57
CA GLU A 88 -19.96 11.23 -15.62
C GLU A 88 -20.19 12.41 -14.66
N LEU A 89 -19.12 12.98 -14.11
CA LEU A 89 -19.21 14.13 -13.21
C LEU A 89 -19.77 15.36 -13.93
N VAL A 90 -19.27 15.67 -15.12
CA VAL A 90 -19.73 16.81 -15.92
C VAL A 90 -21.20 16.66 -16.32
N GLU A 91 -21.64 15.47 -16.74
CA GLU A 91 -23.05 15.21 -17.04
C GLU A 91 -23.93 15.38 -15.80
N SER A 92 -23.47 14.92 -14.64
CA SER A 92 -24.20 15.13 -13.38
C SER A 92 -24.33 16.61 -13.01
N GLU A 93 -23.32 17.44 -13.32
CA GLU A 93 -23.38 18.89 -13.11
C GLU A 93 -24.33 19.56 -14.10
N LYS A 94 -24.38 19.13 -15.37
CA LYS A 94 -25.34 19.65 -16.37
C LYS A 94 -26.78 19.46 -15.92
N VAL A 95 -27.12 18.28 -15.39
CA VAL A 95 -28.47 18.00 -14.86
C VAL A 95 -28.83 18.97 -13.74
N LYS A 96 -27.90 19.26 -12.82
CA LYS A 96 -28.12 20.22 -11.72
C LYS A 96 -28.28 21.65 -12.21
N ILE A 97 -27.47 22.07 -13.20
CA ILE A 97 -27.61 23.38 -13.84
C ILE A 97 -29.00 23.53 -14.45
N GLU A 98 -29.47 22.53 -15.20
CA GLU A 98 -30.76 22.58 -15.87
C GLU A 98 -31.92 22.60 -14.88
N GLN A 99 -31.82 21.80 -13.81
CA GLN A 99 -32.79 21.84 -12.72
C GLN A 99 -32.85 23.23 -12.06
N ALA A 100 -31.70 23.84 -11.74
CA ALA A 100 -31.65 25.17 -11.14
C ALA A 100 -32.23 26.26 -12.06
N LYS A 101 -31.94 26.19 -13.37
CA LYS A 101 -32.55 27.08 -14.37
C LYS A 101 -34.06 26.96 -14.39
N ARG A 102 -34.58 25.73 -14.39
CA ARG A 102 -36.02 25.46 -14.39
C ARG A 102 -36.71 25.99 -13.13
N GLU A 103 -36.09 25.81 -11.97
CA GLU A 103 -36.61 26.34 -10.70
C GLU A 103 -36.64 27.88 -10.71
N LEU A 104 -35.60 28.52 -11.24
CA LEU A 104 -35.54 29.97 -11.39
C LEU A 104 -36.60 30.49 -12.39
N GLU A 105 -36.81 29.79 -13.51
CA GLU A 105 -37.84 30.12 -14.49
C GLU A 105 -39.24 30.02 -13.86
N ILE A 106 -39.53 28.95 -13.12
CA ILE A 106 -40.79 28.77 -12.39
C ILE A 106 -40.98 29.92 -11.39
N TRP A 107 -39.95 30.23 -10.60
CA TRP A 107 -40.02 31.33 -9.63
C TRP A 107 -40.27 32.68 -10.32
N SER A 108 -39.65 32.93 -11.48
CA SER A 108 -39.81 34.18 -12.23
C SER A 108 -41.24 34.43 -12.70
N LYS A 109 -42.00 33.36 -12.97
CA LYS A 109 -43.40 33.38 -13.42
C LYS A 109 -44.41 33.49 -12.28
N LEU A 110 -43.99 33.44 -11.01
CA LEU A 110 -44.87 33.62 -9.86
C LEU A 110 -45.36 35.07 -9.74
N SER A 111 -46.54 35.25 -9.13
CA SER A 111 -47.06 36.57 -8.75
C SER A 111 -46.17 37.23 -7.68
N ASP A 112 -46.26 38.55 -7.53
CA ASP A 112 -45.45 39.27 -6.56
C ASP A 112 -45.76 38.87 -5.11
N GLU A 113 -47.02 38.54 -4.80
CA GLU A 113 -47.42 37.99 -3.49
C GLU A 113 -46.82 36.61 -3.24
N ALA A 114 -46.74 35.77 -4.28
CA ALA A 114 -46.14 34.44 -4.19
C ALA A 114 -44.60 34.51 -4.08
N LYS A 115 -43.95 35.45 -4.78
CA LYS A 115 -42.51 35.71 -4.66
C LYS A 115 -42.11 36.22 -3.27
N LYS A 116 -42.95 37.03 -2.62
CA LYS A 116 -42.72 37.44 -1.21
C LYS A 116 -42.76 36.27 -0.22
N LYS A 117 -43.43 35.17 -0.57
CA LYS A 117 -43.57 33.97 0.27
C LYS A 117 -42.54 32.88 -0.06
N ARG A 118 -41.76 33.02 -1.14
CA ARG A 118 -40.81 32.00 -1.60
C ARG A 118 -39.48 32.64 -1.95
N GLU A 119 -38.41 32.15 -1.32
CA GLU A 119 -37.06 32.58 -1.62
C GLU A 119 -36.70 32.35 -3.10
N LYS A 120 -35.97 33.31 -3.68
CA LYS A 120 -35.46 33.21 -5.04
C LYS A 120 -34.43 32.08 -5.09
N PRO A 121 -34.59 31.08 -5.96
CA PRO A 121 -33.58 30.04 -6.16
C PRO A 121 -32.23 30.66 -6.54
N LEU A 122 -31.16 30.17 -5.93
CA LEU A 122 -29.79 30.57 -6.27
C LEU A 122 -29.37 29.96 -7.61
N GLU A 123 -28.55 30.68 -8.37
CA GLU A 123 -27.91 30.12 -9.55
C GLU A 123 -26.92 29.02 -9.15
N TYR A 124 -26.99 27.88 -9.83
CA TYR A 124 -26.09 26.77 -9.57
C TYR A 124 -24.74 26.98 -10.24
N THR A 125 -23.68 27.03 -9.44
CA THR A 125 -22.30 27.05 -9.93
C THR A 125 -21.75 25.62 -9.97
N PRO A 126 -21.29 25.12 -11.14
CA PRO A 126 -20.72 23.79 -11.25
C PRO A 126 -19.48 23.63 -10.38
N LYS A 127 -19.37 22.49 -9.70
CA LYS A 127 -18.23 22.19 -8.82
C LYS A 127 -17.07 21.49 -9.53
N ILE A 128 -17.30 21.04 -10.76
CA ILE A 128 -16.31 20.30 -11.57
C ILE A 128 -16.10 21.04 -12.89
N THR A 129 -14.85 21.33 -13.21
CA THR A 129 -14.49 21.89 -14.52
C THR A 129 -14.38 20.78 -15.57
N PRO A 130 -14.88 20.98 -16.79
CA PRO A 130 -14.81 19.99 -17.88
C PRO A 130 -13.42 19.86 -18.53
N ASN A 131 -12.42 20.56 -18.01
CA ASN A 131 -11.10 20.61 -18.62
C ASN A 131 -10.30 19.35 -18.27
N ILE A 132 -9.80 18.67 -19.31
CA ILE A 132 -8.84 17.59 -19.18
C ILE A 132 -7.59 17.95 -19.97
N TYR A 133 -6.43 17.74 -19.36
CA TYR A 133 -5.18 17.85 -20.08
C TYR A 133 -5.03 16.64 -20.99
N VAL A 134 -4.75 16.86 -22.27
CA VAL A 134 -4.50 15.79 -23.22
C VAL A 134 -3.09 15.90 -23.82
N ILE A 135 -2.46 14.75 -23.99
CA ILE A 135 -1.22 14.59 -24.72
C ILE A 135 -1.56 13.96 -26.06
N VAL A 136 -1.47 14.73 -27.13
CA VAL A 136 -1.70 14.22 -28.48
C VAL A 136 -0.40 13.64 -29.04
N LYS A 137 -0.47 12.38 -29.46
CA LYS A 137 0.58 11.62 -30.13
C LYS A 137 0.24 11.44 -31.60
N GLY A 138 1.26 11.46 -32.45
CA GLY A 138 1.12 11.06 -33.85
C GLY A 138 1.42 9.57 -34.03
N ILE A 139 0.85 8.94 -35.07
CA ILE A 139 1.12 7.53 -35.39
C ILE A 139 2.63 7.28 -35.59
N GLU A 140 3.33 8.22 -36.23
CA GLU A 140 4.78 8.20 -36.46
C GLU A 140 5.59 8.18 -35.15
N GLU A 141 5.07 8.79 -34.07
CA GLU A 141 5.74 8.86 -32.77
C GLU A 141 5.59 7.55 -31.98
N ILE A 142 4.44 6.88 -32.11
CA ILE A 142 4.12 5.68 -31.34
C ILE A 142 4.39 4.38 -32.09
N LYS A 143 4.64 4.45 -33.40
CA LYS A 143 4.87 3.35 -34.36
C LYS A 143 3.68 2.40 -34.50
N SER A 144 3.20 1.83 -33.40
CA SER A 144 2.09 0.89 -33.33
C SER A 144 1.17 1.25 -32.16
N ILE A 145 -0.14 1.24 -32.43
CA ILE A 145 -1.16 1.49 -31.39
C ILE A 145 -1.08 0.41 -30.30
N ASN A 146 -0.86 -0.86 -30.67
CA ASN A 146 -0.78 -1.97 -29.72
C ASN A 146 0.45 -1.86 -28.82
N GLU A 147 1.60 -1.50 -29.40
CA GLU A 147 2.84 -1.33 -28.64
C GLU A 147 2.74 -0.14 -27.69
N ALA A 148 2.12 0.96 -28.14
CA ALA A 148 1.89 2.13 -27.30
C ALA A 148 1.03 1.79 -26.08
N ILE A 149 -0.13 1.16 -26.29
CA ILE A 149 -1.03 0.75 -25.21
C ILE A 149 -0.32 -0.22 -24.26
N SER A 150 0.37 -1.22 -24.80
CA SER A 150 1.07 -2.23 -23.99
C SER A 150 2.20 -1.61 -23.17
N SER A 151 2.99 -0.71 -23.77
CA SER A 151 4.09 -0.01 -23.12
C SER A 151 3.59 0.89 -21.99
N ILE A 152 2.57 1.72 -22.23
CA ILE A 152 2.01 2.61 -21.19
C ILE A 152 1.52 1.80 -19.97
N ASN A 153 0.85 0.68 -20.22
CA ASN A 153 0.29 -0.15 -19.17
C ASN A 153 1.34 -0.99 -18.42
N SER A 154 2.44 -1.36 -19.08
CA SER A 154 3.46 -2.24 -18.49
C SER A 154 4.63 -1.50 -17.83
N THR A 155 4.88 -0.24 -18.20
CA THR A 155 6.05 0.52 -17.73
C THR A 155 5.79 1.31 -16.44
N SER A 156 4.53 1.40 -16.00
CA SER A 156 4.15 2.14 -14.79
C SER A 156 4.55 1.39 -13.51
N LYS A 157 5.29 2.04 -12.62
CA LYS A 157 5.58 1.55 -11.26
C LYS A 157 4.78 2.35 -10.24
N ILE A 158 3.74 1.73 -9.67
CA ILE A 158 3.01 2.28 -8.53
C ILE A 158 3.87 2.24 -7.27
N TRP A 159 3.68 3.22 -6.38
CA TRP A 159 4.27 3.19 -5.05
C TRP A 159 3.81 1.94 -4.30
N LYS A 160 4.76 1.29 -3.63
CA LYS A 160 4.54 0.19 -2.69
C LYS A 160 4.61 0.74 -1.27
N ASP A 161 4.21 -0.06 -0.28
CA ASP A 161 4.20 0.35 1.13
C ASP A 161 5.52 0.99 1.60
N LYS A 162 6.67 0.49 1.13
CA LYS A 162 7.98 1.05 1.48
C LYS A 162 8.16 2.49 0.97
N ASP A 163 7.60 2.80 -0.20
CA ASP A 163 7.67 4.13 -0.80
C ASP A 163 6.84 5.11 0.03
N TYR A 164 5.63 4.73 0.44
CA TYR A 164 4.79 5.52 1.36
C TYR A 164 5.47 5.74 2.72
N ILE A 165 6.10 4.72 3.29
CA ILE A 165 6.83 4.85 4.57
C ILE A 165 8.04 5.80 4.42
N ASN A 166 8.79 5.70 3.32
CA ASN A 166 9.91 6.60 3.06
C ASN A 166 9.43 8.04 2.91
N ASN A 167 8.33 8.26 2.18
CA ASN A 167 7.74 9.58 2.02
C ASN A 167 7.25 10.15 3.37
N ALA A 168 6.51 9.36 4.15
CA ALA A 168 6.08 9.73 5.50
C ALA A 168 7.27 10.18 6.37
N TYR A 169 8.36 9.42 6.37
CA TYR A 169 9.57 9.74 7.12
C TYR A 169 10.27 11.02 6.64
N GLN A 170 10.25 11.31 5.33
CA GLN A 170 10.77 12.57 4.80
C GLN A 170 9.89 13.77 5.20
N CYS A 171 8.58 13.59 5.28
CA CYS A 171 7.64 14.65 5.64
C CYS A 171 7.63 14.94 7.15
N ARG A 172 7.76 13.92 8.00
CA ARG A 172 7.69 14.02 9.47
C ARG A 172 8.80 13.21 10.14
N ALA A 173 10.04 13.60 9.92
CA ALA A 173 11.21 12.86 10.41
C ALA A 173 11.30 12.76 11.94
N GLU A 174 10.76 13.74 12.66
CA GLU A 174 10.79 13.80 14.13
C GLU A 174 9.61 13.11 14.83
N ASP A 175 8.58 12.71 14.07
CA ASP A 175 7.39 12.07 14.60
C ASP A 175 7.67 10.62 15.03
N ASN A 176 7.38 10.29 16.30
CA ASN A 176 7.70 8.97 16.87
C ASN A 176 6.93 7.81 16.21
N ILE A 177 5.69 8.02 15.76
CA ILE A 177 4.94 6.99 15.03
C ILE A 177 5.66 6.73 13.69
N VAL A 178 5.99 7.79 12.96
CA VAL A 178 6.65 7.70 11.66
C VAL A 178 8.07 7.11 11.78
N LYS A 179 8.86 7.52 12.78
CA LYS A 179 10.16 6.93 13.13
C LYS A 179 10.02 5.43 13.35
N THR A 180 9.06 5.02 14.18
CA THR A 180 8.84 3.61 14.52
C THR A 180 8.48 2.77 13.29
N VAL A 181 7.55 3.24 12.46
CA VAL A 181 7.17 2.57 11.22
C VAL A 181 8.37 2.43 10.28
N ASN A 182 9.18 3.49 10.15
CA ASN A 182 10.40 3.47 9.34
C ASN A 182 11.46 2.49 9.88
N SER A 183 11.65 2.44 11.20
CA SER A 183 12.56 1.50 11.88
C SER A 183 12.14 0.05 11.65
N PHE A 184 10.87 -0.31 11.86
CA PHE A 184 10.39 -1.65 11.55
C PHE A 184 10.52 -2.00 10.05
N LYS A 185 10.25 -1.06 9.15
CA LYS A 185 10.48 -1.27 7.72
C LYS A 185 11.95 -1.54 7.40
N ASN A 186 12.89 -0.82 8.02
CA ASN A 186 14.33 -1.02 7.87
C ASN A 186 14.77 -2.37 8.44
N LEU A 187 14.11 -2.82 9.51
CA LEU A 187 14.27 -4.17 10.04
C LEU A 187 13.72 -5.24 9.09
N GLY A 188 12.88 -4.88 8.11
CA GLY A 188 12.35 -5.75 7.07
C GLY A 188 10.92 -6.26 7.33
N PHE A 189 10.19 -5.64 8.25
CA PHE A 189 8.78 -5.94 8.47
C PHE A 189 7.92 -5.40 7.32
N SER A 190 6.89 -6.15 6.96
CA SER A 190 5.85 -5.69 6.03
C SER A 190 4.87 -4.74 6.73
N MET A 191 4.18 -3.87 5.98
CA MET A 191 3.19 -2.93 6.55
C MET A 191 2.17 -3.64 7.46
N SER A 192 1.64 -4.76 6.99
CA SER A 192 0.70 -5.59 7.76
C SER A 192 1.30 -6.17 9.05
N SER A 193 2.60 -6.48 9.09
CA SER A 193 3.27 -6.88 10.33
C SER A 193 3.44 -5.69 11.27
N ILE A 194 3.85 -4.52 10.73
CA ILE A 194 4.02 -3.28 11.51
C ILE A 194 2.69 -2.88 12.14
N SER A 195 1.60 -2.91 11.37
CA SER A 195 0.24 -2.61 11.85
C SER A 195 -0.16 -3.49 13.03
N ARG A 196 0.22 -4.77 13.05
CA ARG A 196 -0.05 -5.65 14.21
C ARG A 196 0.68 -5.17 15.45
N PHE A 197 1.99 -4.90 15.38
CA PHE A 197 2.72 -4.40 16.54
C PHE A 197 2.18 -3.05 17.02
N MET A 198 1.94 -2.12 16.09
CA MET A 198 1.54 -0.75 16.38
C MET A 198 0.08 -0.62 16.83
N CYS A 199 -0.83 -1.42 16.28
CA CYS A 199 -2.28 -1.25 16.46
C CYS A 199 -3.00 -2.50 17.00
N PHE A 200 -2.32 -3.63 17.17
CA PHE A 200 -2.95 -4.95 17.37
C PHE A 200 -4.01 -5.29 16.32
N ASN A 201 -3.86 -4.75 15.11
CA ASN A 201 -4.74 -5.04 13.99
C ASN A 201 -3.95 -4.94 12.69
N LYS A 202 -4.20 -5.81 11.72
CA LYS A 202 -3.46 -5.84 10.45
C LYS A 202 -3.84 -4.74 9.45
N ASN A 203 -4.97 -4.07 9.65
CA ASN A 203 -5.61 -3.17 8.68
C ASN A 203 -5.71 -1.70 9.14
N TYR A 204 -5.32 -1.36 10.38
CA TYR A 204 -5.45 0.01 10.88
C TYR A 204 -4.30 0.92 10.42
N LEU A 205 -3.08 0.41 10.36
CA LEU A 205 -1.95 1.09 9.74
C LEU A 205 -1.72 0.54 8.33
N THR A 206 -2.06 1.36 7.34
CA THR A 206 -1.90 1.08 5.91
C THR A 206 -1.16 2.25 5.26
N SER A 207 -0.76 2.09 3.99
CA SER A 207 -0.18 3.19 3.21
C SER A 207 -1.10 4.42 3.16
N MET A 208 -2.42 4.21 3.09
CA MET A 208 -3.40 5.31 3.04
C MET A 208 -3.63 5.97 4.39
N THR A 209 -3.76 5.18 5.47
CA THR A 209 -3.95 5.78 6.81
C THR A 209 -2.67 6.45 7.31
N LEU A 210 -1.49 5.95 6.93
CA LEU A 210 -0.22 6.64 7.19
C LEU A 210 -0.12 7.95 6.41
N LEU A 211 -0.51 7.96 5.14
CA LEU A 211 -0.51 9.17 4.31
C LEU A 211 -1.48 10.22 4.87
N ASP A 212 -2.69 9.80 5.25
CA ASP A 212 -3.69 10.69 5.84
C ASP A 212 -3.24 11.27 7.18
N TYR A 213 -2.61 10.45 8.05
CA TYR A 213 -1.97 10.93 9.28
C TYR A 213 -0.90 11.99 9.00
N VAL A 214 -0.03 11.75 8.01
CA VAL A 214 1.07 12.67 7.66
C VAL A 214 0.57 13.97 7.04
N ASN A 215 -0.45 13.91 6.20
CA ASN A 215 -0.97 15.09 5.49
C ASN A 215 -1.92 15.90 6.36
N ASN A 216 -2.84 15.23 7.06
CA ASN A 216 -3.98 15.86 7.71
C ASN A 216 -3.96 15.74 9.24
N GLY A 217 -3.06 14.93 9.80
CA GLY A 217 -3.03 14.67 11.24
C GLY A 217 -4.12 13.71 11.73
N THR A 218 -4.83 13.03 10.83
CA THR A 218 -5.87 12.07 11.18
C THR A 218 -5.29 10.93 12.02
N LEU A 219 -5.79 10.76 13.26
CA LEU A 219 -5.28 9.76 14.18
C LEU A 219 -5.50 8.34 13.64
N ILE A 220 -4.44 7.52 13.67
CA ILE A 220 -4.50 6.11 13.31
C ILE A 220 -5.07 5.32 14.49
N ARG A 221 -6.10 4.50 14.24
CA ARG A 221 -6.83 3.78 15.28
C ARG A 221 -5.91 2.85 16.10
N TYR A 222 -5.99 2.96 17.42
CA TYR A 222 -5.21 2.22 18.43
C TYR A 222 -3.69 2.23 18.22
N ILE A 223 -3.17 3.23 17.51
CA ILE A 223 -1.74 3.36 17.29
C ILE A 223 -1.01 3.58 18.64
N ASN A 224 -0.03 2.74 18.93
CA ASN A 224 0.83 2.91 20.10
C ASN A 224 2.26 2.47 19.73
N TYR A 225 3.11 3.45 19.48
CA TYR A 225 4.50 3.21 19.07
C TYR A 225 5.35 2.68 20.23
N ASP A 226 5.14 3.20 21.43
CA ASP A 226 5.92 2.87 22.62
C ASP A 226 5.72 1.39 22.99
N ARG A 227 4.46 0.95 23.11
CA ARG A 227 4.10 -0.45 23.32
C ARG A 227 4.68 -1.36 22.23
N ALA A 228 4.61 -0.94 20.97
CA ALA A 228 5.12 -1.72 19.84
C ALA A 228 6.64 -1.95 19.95
N ILE A 229 7.39 -0.91 20.31
CA ILE A 229 8.84 -0.98 20.50
C ILE A 229 9.16 -1.87 21.70
N ARG A 230 8.54 -1.62 22.86
CA ARG A 230 8.77 -2.40 24.09
C ARG A 230 8.47 -3.87 23.87
N LEU A 231 7.34 -4.19 23.24
CA LEU A 231 6.99 -5.57 22.93
C LEU A 231 8.02 -6.21 22.00
N TYR A 232 8.45 -5.51 20.95
CA TYR A 232 9.49 -6.02 20.07
C TYR A 232 10.80 -6.30 20.82
N GLN A 233 11.25 -5.38 21.66
CA GLN A 233 12.48 -5.52 22.43
C GLN A 233 12.40 -6.62 23.49
N TYR A 234 11.28 -6.72 24.21
CA TYR A 234 11.03 -7.80 25.16
C TYR A 234 11.14 -9.17 24.48
N LEU A 235 10.49 -9.34 23.33
CA LEU A 235 10.54 -10.60 22.58
C LEU A 235 11.96 -10.92 22.05
N LEU A 236 12.73 -9.91 21.64
CA LEU A 236 14.14 -10.12 21.31
C LEU A 236 14.95 -10.58 22.54
N GLY A 237 14.71 -9.97 23.70
CA GLY A 237 15.33 -10.35 24.98
C GLY A 237 15.02 -11.80 25.39
N LYS A 238 13.87 -12.32 24.97
CA LYS A 238 13.47 -13.73 25.15
C LYS A 238 14.05 -14.69 24.12
N GLY A 239 14.98 -14.24 23.29
CA GLY A 239 15.71 -15.08 22.34
C GLY A 239 15.02 -15.26 20.98
N PHE A 240 13.88 -14.62 20.73
CA PHE A 240 13.28 -14.64 19.40
C PHE A 240 14.10 -13.81 18.41
N THR A 241 14.25 -14.31 17.20
CA THR A 241 15.01 -13.59 16.16
C THR A 241 14.14 -12.59 15.40
N ASN A 242 14.75 -11.51 14.91
CA ASN A 242 14.10 -10.58 13.97
C ASN A 242 13.53 -11.30 12.73
N LYS A 243 14.17 -12.38 12.26
CA LYS A 243 13.68 -13.16 11.13
C LYS A 243 12.37 -13.87 11.46
N PHE A 244 12.24 -14.39 12.69
CA PHE A 244 11.04 -15.05 13.16
C PHE A 244 9.90 -14.06 13.42
N LEU A 245 10.15 -12.98 14.16
CA LEU A 245 9.12 -11.99 14.53
C LEU A 245 8.41 -11.34 13.32
N LYS A 246 9.07 -11.28 12.17
CA LYS A 246 8.46 -10.81 10.90
C LYS A 246 7.34 -11.70 10.39
N LYS A 247 7.37 -13.00 10.70
CA LYS A 247 6.41 -14.02 10.22
C LYS A 247 5.02 -13.88 10.85
N ARG A 248 4.85 -12.98 11.81
CA ARG A 248 3.58 -12.59 12.46
C ARG A 248 2.98 -13.62 13.41
N TYR A 249 3.35 -14.91 13.34
CA TYR A 249 2.79 -15.98 14.18
C TYR A 249 2.69 -15.61 15.66
N LEU A 250 3.79 -15.11 16.24
CA LEU A 250 3.82 -14.77 17.66
C LEU A 250 2.99 -13.53 18.01
N ILE A 251 3.00 -12.49 17.17
CA ILE A 251 2.18 -11.29 17.43
C ILE A 251 0.69 -11.57 17.21
N ASP A 252 0.34 -12.46 16.28
CA ASP A 252 -1.04 -12.92 16.10
C ASP A 252 -1.51 -13.68 17.36
N LEU A 253 -0.69 -14.59 17.92
CA LEU A 253 -0.99 -15.23 19.21
C LEU A 253 -1.17 -14.24 20.35
N ILE A 254 -0.26 -13.27 20.49
CA ILE A 254 -0.37 -12.24 21.54
C ILE A 254 -1.68 -11.45 21.40
N ILE A 255 -2.09 -11.13 20.17
CA ILE A 255 -3.37 -10.44 19.92
C ILE A 255 -4.56 -11.34 20.30
N GLU A 256 -4.53 -12.62 19.93
CA GLU A 256 -5.56 -13.59 20.29
C GLU A 256 -5.70 -13.74 21.80
N GLU A 257 -4.59 -13.89 22.51
CA GLU A 257 -4.57 -14.02 23.97
C GLU A 257 -5.05 -12.73 24.66
N LYS A 258 -4.70 -11.55 24.11
CA LYS A 258 -5.25 -10.29 24.61
C LYS A 258 -6.78 -10.24 24.45
N VAL A 259 -7.33 -10.74 23.35
CA VAL A 259 -8.80 -10.78 23.17
C VAL A 259 -9.44 -11.70 24.20
N GLN A 260 -8.80 -12.82 24.52
CA GLN A 260 -9.32 -13.81 25.48
C GLN A 260 -9.22 -13.35 26.94
N HIS A 261 -8.16 -12.63 27.30
CA HIS A 261 -7.84 -12.29 28.69
C HIS A 261 -7.92 -10.79 29.02
N ASP A 262 -8.22 -9.96 28.02
CA ASP A 262 -8.11 -8.50 28.01
C ASP A 262 -6.72 -7.91 28.32
N ASP A 263 -5.73 -8.74 28.65
CA ASP A 263 -4.37 -8.34 28.98
C ASP A 263 -3.33 -9.20 28.23
N ILE A 264 -2.36 -8.54 27.58
CA ILE A 264 -1.24 -9.24 26.94
C ILE A 264 -0.31 -9.89 27.95
N ASN A 265 -0.21 -9.33 29.16
CA ASN A 265 0.77 -9.76 30.15
C ASN A 265 0.51 -11.18 30.64
N VAL A 266 -0.72 -11.67 30.57
CA VAL A 266 -1.07 -13.07 30.84
C VAL A 266 -0.26 -14.01 29.94
N PHE A 267 -0.17 -13.70 28.64
CA PHE A 267 0.61 -14.51 27.72
C PHE A 267 2.11 -14.18 27.77
N LEU A 268 2.47 -12.91 28.01
CA LEU A 268 3.89 -12.54 28.20
C LEU A 268 4.50 -13.19 29.44
N ASN A 269 3.71 -13.46 30.49
CA ASN A 269 4.13 -14.22 31.66
C ASN A 269 4.51 -15.66 31.27
N LYS A 270 3.73 -16.32 30.40
CA LYS A 270 4.12 -17.65 29.89
C LYS A 270 5.41 -17.59 29.08
N ILE A 271 5.60 -16.52 28.28
CA ILE A 271 6.83 -16.28 27.52
C ILE A 271 8.03 -15.99 28.45
N GLU A 272 7.82 -15.41 29.63
CA GLU A 272 8.88 -15.12 30.60
C GLU A 272 9.70 -16.38 30.94
N TYR A 273 8.99 -17.51 31.07
CA TYR A 273 9.54 -18.83 31.43
C TYR A 273 9.84 -19.73 30.24
N LEU A 274 9.78 -19.20 29.02
CA LEU A 274 10.12 -19.95 27.82
C LEU A 274 11.61 -20.33 27.81
N ARG A 275 11.89 -21.63 27.68
CA ARG A 275 13.26 -22.18 27.59
C ARG A 275 13.64 -22.55 26.15
N ARG A 276 12.66 -22.74 25.27
CA ARG A 276 12.82 -23.28 23.90
C ARG A 276 12.52 -22.26 22.78
N ALA A 277 12.93 -20.99 22.94
CA ALA A 277 12.70 -19.95 21.93
C ALA A 277 13.40 -20.21 20.59
N ASP A 278 14.55 -20.87 20.60
CA ASP A 278 15.30 -21.32 19.43
C ASP A 278 14.56 -22.40 18.65
N THR A 279 13.94 -23.35 19.36
CA THR A 279 13.10 -24.41 18.80
C THR A 279 11.94 -23.80 18.05
N ILE A 280 11.21 -22.88 18.70
CA ILE A 280 10.11 -22.13 18.08
C ILE A 280 10.60 -21.37 16.83
N SER A 281 11.74 -20.69 16.93
CA SER A 281 12.28 -19.89 15.83
C SER A 281 12.63 -20.72 14.59
N ASN A 282 12.92 -22.01 14.77
CA ASN A 282 13.31 -22.96 13.73
C ASN A 282 12.15 -23.79 13.16
N LEU A 283 10.94 -23.68 13.71
CA LEU A 283 9.75 -24.32 13.17
C LEU A 283 9.51 -23.91 11.70
N LYS A 284 9.07 -24.88 10.90
CA LYS A 284 8.73 -24.70 9.49
C LYS A 284 7.26 -25.07 9.29
N ASP A 285 6.55 -24.26 8.51
CA ASP A 285 5.10 -24.44 8.29
C ASP A 285 4.75 -25.83 7.75
N LYS A 286 5.62 -26.40 6.90
CA LYS A 286 5.43 -27.73 6.30
C LYS A 286 5.52 -28.89 7.30
N ASP A 287 6.15 -28.66 8.45
CA ASP A 287 6.42 -29.69 9.47
C ASP A 287 5.35 -29.63 10.59
N CYS A 288 4.39 -28.69 10.51
CA CYS A 288 3.33 -28.49 11.48
C CYS A 288 1.96 -28.51 10.78
N SER A 289 0.95 -29.14 11.39
CA SER A 289 -0.44 -29.01 10.91
C SER A 289 -0.95 -27.58 11.08
N ASN A 290 -0.58 -26.93 12.19
CA ASN A 290 -0.78 -25.52 12.46
C ASN A 290 0.39 -24.98 13.28
N ILE A 291 1.20 -24.12 12.68
CA ILE A 291 2.40 -23.57 13.34
C ILE A 291 2.06 -22.70 14.55
N THR A 292 0.94 -21.99 14.51
CA THR A 292 0.49 -21.10 15.59
C THR A 292 0.14 -21.91 16.84
N GLU A 293 -0.60 -23.02 16.67
CA GLU A 293 -0.92 -23.93 17.77
C GLU A 293 0.30 -24.65 18.31
N GLU A 294 1.25 -25.01 17.44
CA GLU A 294 2.50 -25.63 17.88
C GLU A 294 3.37 -24.68 18.72
N ILE A 295 3.45 -23.40 18.33
CA ILE A 295 4.10 -22.36 19.12
C ILE A 295 3.42 -22.22 20.49
N ARG A 296 2.08 -22.13 20.50
CA ARG A 296 1.26 -22.04 21.71
C ARG A 296 1.51 -23.24 22.63
N ARG A 297 1.57 -24.45 22.09
CA ARG A 297 1.86 -25.70 22.81
C ARG A 297 3.24 -25.65 23.49
N ILE A 298 4.29 -25.29 22.76
CA ILE A 298 5.66 -25.24 23.29
C ILE A 298 5.77 -24.22 24.44
N ILE A 299 5.18 -23.03 24.28
CA ILE A 299 5.15 -21.99 25.32
C ILE A 299 4.43 -22.51 26.58
N ASN A 300 3.24 -23.09 26.42
CA ASN A 300 2.47 -23.63 27.55
C ASN A 300 3.19 -24.78 28.25
N GLU A 301 3.84 -25.67 27.52
CA GLU A 301 4.61 -26.78 28.10
C GLU A 301 5.78 -26.29 28.95
N ASP A 302 6.55 -25.31 28.48
CA ASP A 302 7.66 -24.75 29.26
C ASP A 302 7.16 -24.06 30.53
N TYR A 303 6.03 -23.35 30.42
CA TYR A 303 5.39 -22.71 31.55
C TYR A 303 4.91 -23.72 32.60
N LEU A 304 4.13 -24.73 32.19
CA LEU A 304 3.62 -25.78 33.09
C LEU A 304 4.73 -26.59 33.72
N LYS A 305 5.77 -26.94 32.95
CA LYS A 305 6.93 -27.64 33.48
C LYS A 305 7.66 -26.81 34.54
N THR A 306 7.76 -25.50 34.36
CA THR A 306 8.34 -24.61 35.37
C THR A 306 7.47 -24.55 36.63
N LEU A 307 6.14 -24.59 36.49
CA LEU A 307 5.22 -24.64 37.63
C LEU A 307 5.27 -25.99 38.39
N ASP A 308 5.52 -27.10 37.70
CA ASP A 308 5.60 -28.44 38.28
C ASP A 308 6.97 -28.74 38.92
N GLU A 309 8.06 -28.23 38.33
CA GLU A 309 9.43 -28.39 38.86
C GLU A 309 9.63 -27.64 40.19
N GLU A 310 8.82 -26.63 40.46
CA GLU A 310 8.94 -25.79 41.65
C GLU A 310 8.01 -26.27 42.76
N ILE A 311 8.58 -26.81 43.84
CA ILE A 311 7.82 -27.45 44.93
C ILE A 311 7.32 -26.42 45.96
N ASP A 312 7.91 -25.24 46.00
CA ASP A 312 7.58 -24.17 46.94
C ASP A 312 6.31 -23.41 46.50
N SER A 313 5.27 -23.44 47.35
CA SER A 313 3.99 -22.74 47.10
C SER A 313 4.16 -21.23 46.95
N ASP A 314 5.12 -20.63 47.65
CA ASP A 314 5.38 -19.19 47.57
C ASP A 314 6.00 -18.82 46.22
N TRP A 315 6.80 -19.74 45.66
CA TRP A 315 7.39 -19.56 44.33
C TRP A 315 6.38 -19.77 43.21
N LYS A 316 5.46 -20.74 43.34
CA LYS A 316 4.34 -20.90 42.40
C LYS A 316 3.48 -19.63 42.33
N ALA A 317 3.12 -19.06 43.49
CA ALA A 317 2.36 -17.83 43.55
C ALA A 317 3.08 -16.67 42.83
N LYS A 318 4.41 -16.60 42.92
CA LYS A 318 5.25 -15.61 42.23
C LYS A 318 5.34 -15.82 40.71
N ILE A 319 5.27 -17.07 40.25
CA ILE A 319 5.22 -17.41 38.82
C ILE A 319 3.86 -17.02 38.23
N GLU A 320 2.78 -17.24 38.99
CA GLU A 320 1.42 -16.91 38.58
C GLU A 320 1.12 -15.40 38.65
N GLU A 321 1.89 -14.64 39.43
CA GLU A 321 1.79 -13.18 39.49
C GLU A 321 2.15 -12.54 38.13
N VAL A 322 1.11 -12.08 37.43
CA VAL A 322 1.24 -11.38 36.14
C VAL A 322 1.82 -9.99 36.35
N LYS A 323 2.98 -9.73 35.72
CA LYS A 323 3.70 -8.45 35.79
C LYS A 323 3.53 -7.65 34.51
N ASP A 324 3.80 -6.35 34.58
CA ASP A 324 3.97 -5.54 33.38
C ASP A 324 5.37 -5.77 32.77
N TYR A 325 5.46 -6.70 31.83
CA TYR A 325 6.73 -7.05 31.17
C TYR A 325 7.23 -5.96 30.24
N LEU A 326 6.36 -5.07 29.76
CA LEU A 326 6.77 -4.01 28.85
C LEU A 326 7.44 -2.86 29.61
N SER A 327 7.08 -2.65 30.88
CA SER A 327 7.76 -1.72 31.79
C SER A 327 9.22 -2.08 32.07
N LEU A 328 9.62 -3.35 31.85
CA LEU A 328 11.00 -3.82 32.03
C LEU A 328 11.96 -3.27 30.96
N ILE A 329 11.44 -2.78 29.85
CA ILE A 329 12.25 -2.16 28.79
C ILE A 329 12.52 -0.71 29.18
N ALA A 330 13.76 -0.25 29.13
CA ALA A 330 14.08 1.12 29.53
C ALA A 330 13.66 2.13 28.45
N ASP A 331 13.36 3.37 28.86
CA ASP A 331 13.07 4.47 27.92
C ASP A 331 14.24 4.73 26.97
N ASP A 332 15.48 4.57 27.45
CA ASP A 332 16.69 4.68 26.65
C ASP A 332 16.73 3.67 25.49
N ASP A 333 16.19 2.46 25.71
CA ASP A 333 16.10 1.44 24.68
C ASP A 333 15.06 1.85 23.61
N VAL A 334 13.94 2.44 24.04
CA VAL A 334 12.92 2.98 23.13
C VAL A 334 13.49 4.11 22.28
N ILE A 335 14.21 5.04 22.91
CA ILE A 335 14.90 6.15 22.24
C ILE A 335 15.95 5.61 21.25
N ALA A 336 16.76 4.63 21.65
CA ALA A 336 17.77 4.02 20.78
C ALA A 336 17.16 3.37 19.53
N PHE A 337 15.97 2.76 19.66
CA PHE A 337 15.21 2.20 18.54
C PHE A 337 14.69 3.29 17.59
N LEU A 338 14.11 4.37 18.14
CA LEU A 338 13.61 5.52 17.36
C LEU A 338 14.74 6.19 16.57
N ASP A 339 15.91 6.30 17.18
CA ASP A 339 17.10 6.87 16.55
C ASP A 339 17.77 5.92 15.55
N ASN A 340 17.29 4.69 15.37
CA ASN A 340 17.91 3.71 14.45
C ASN A 340 19.43 3.52 14.70
N LYS A 341 19.94 3.68 15.93
CA LYS A 341 21.37 3.53 16.25
C LYS A 341 21.88 2.15 15.79
N ASP A 342 21.10 1.12 16.11
CA ASP A 342 21.32 -0.28 15.72
C ASP A 342 21.45 -0.51 14.20
N HIS A 343 20.60 0.13 13.40
CA HIS A 343 20.66 0.00 11.94
C HIS A 343 21.87 0.73 11.37
N ARG A 344 22.20 1.92 11.89
CA ARG A 344 23.38 2.71 11.46
C ARG A 344 24.68 1.94 11.74
N GLU A 345 24.79 1.32 12.92
CA GLU A 345 25.93 0.49 13.29
C GLU A 345 26.03 -0.80 12.47
N ARG A 346 24.91 -1.50 12.23
CA ARG A 346 24.90 -2.68 11.34
C ARG A 346 25.28 -2.32 9.91
N LYS A 347 24.84 -1.17 9.39
CA LYS A 347 25.25 -0.66 8.06
C LYS A 347 26.74 -0.32 8.04
N ALA A 348 27.26 0.34 9.07
CA ALA A 348 28.68 0.66 9.20
C ALA A 348 29.55 -0.61 9.25
N LYS A 349 29.19 -1.59 10.08
CA LYS A 349 29.87 -2.90 10.19
C LYS A 349 29.81 -3.68 8.87
N ASN A 350 28.68 -3.68 8.18
CA ASN A 350 28.56 -4.33 6.85
C ASN A 350 29.39 -3.63 5.77
N THR A 351 29.48 -2.30 5.78
CA THR A 351 30.35 -1.54 4.86
C THR A 351 31.83 -1.83 5.12
N ILE A 352 32.25 -1.91 6.40
CA ILE A 352 33.61 -2.28 6.80
C ILE A 352 33.93 -3.72 6.38
N ASN A 353 33.03 -4.68 6.64
CA ASN A 353 33.22 -6.08 6.22
C ASN A 353 33.28 -6.23 4.69
N LYS A 354 32.55 -5.41 3.93
CA LYS A 354 32.62 -5.41 2.46
C LYS A 354 33.96 -4.87 1.96
N LYS A 355 34.51 -3.87 2.64
CA LYS A 355 35.82 -3.26 2.35
C LYS A 355 36.97 -4.23 2.66
N ASN A 356 36.91 -4.90 3.81
CA ASN A 356 37.88 -5.93 4.19
C ASN A 356 37.84 -7.14 3.25
N LYS A 357 36.63 -7.55 2.80
CA LYS A 357 36.47 -8.65 1.82
C LYS A 357 36.93 -8.29 0.41
N SER A 358 36.88 -7.00 0.02
CA SER A 358 37.51 -6.54 -1.22
C SER A 358 39.03 -6.52 -1.11
N GLU A 359 39.60 -6.07 0.01
CA GLU A 359 41.06 -6.05 0.24
C GLU A 359 41.65 -7.47 0.31
N SER A 360 40.94 -8.43 0.92
CA SER A 360 41.35 -9.85 0.88
C SER A 360 41.26 -10.46 -0.52
N LYS A 361 40.38 -9.97 -1.40
CA LYS A 361 40.29 -10.43 -2.81
C LYS A 361 41.39 -9.86 -3.69
N THR A 362 41.86 -8.64 -3.43
CA THR A 362 43.02 -8.06 -4.13
C THR A 362 44.30 -8.84 -3.79
N THR A 363 44.48 -9.19 -2.51
CA THR A 363 45.64 -9.96 -2.03
C THR A 363 45.71 -11.40 -2.58
N ILE A 364 44.56 -12.00 -2.95
CA ILE A 364 44.50 -13.35 -3.55
C ILE A 364 44.70 -13.30 -5.08
N LYS A 365 44.36 -12.19 -5.75
CA LYS A 365 44.59 -12.02 -7.19
C LYS A 365 46.07 -11.78 -7.53
N ASP A 366 46.78 -11.02 -6.70
CA ASP A 366 48.20 -10.71 -6.94
C ASP A 366 49.13 -11.94 -6.79
N ASN A 367 48.69 -12.98 -6.07
CA ASN A 367 49.43 -14.23 -5.92
C ASN A 367 49.14 -15.27 -7.02
N ASN A 368 48.05 -15.12 -7.78
CA ASN A 368 47.65 -16.06 -8.84
C ASN A 368 47.97 -15.58 -10.27
N GLU A 369 48.39 -14.33 -10.46
CA GLU A 369 48.79 -13.79 -11.78
C GLU A 369 50.25 -14.11 -12.20
N LYS A 370 50.98 -14.94 -11.43
CA LYS A 370 52.35 -15.39 -11.80
C LYS A 370 52.46 -16.76 -12.46
N ASN A 371 51.36 -17.45 -12.73
CA ASN A 371 51.39 -18.73 -13.43
C ASN A 371 50.17 -18.88 -14.36
N LEU A 372 50.32 -18.46 -15.63
CA LEU A 372 49.88 -19.13 -16.86
C LEU A 372 49.86 -18.12 -18.02
N GLU A 373 51.00 -17.94 -18.67
CA GLU A 373 51.05 -17.58 -20.09
C GLU A 373 51.19 -18.90 -20.87
N ASN A 374 50.13 -19.31 -21.59
CA ASN A 374 50.21 -19.75 -22.98
C ASN A 374 48.90 -20.36 -23.51
N SER A 375 48.66 -20.03 -24.79
CA SER A 375 47.91 -20.74 -25.83
C SER A 375 46.37 -20.59 -25.98
N ASN A 376 46.04 -19.83 -27.03
CA ASN A 376 45.20 -20.16 -28.20
C ASN A 376 43.66 -20.02 -28.18
N GLU A 377 43.23 -18.97 -28.89
CA GLU A 377 42.33 -18.88 -30.07
C GLU A 377 41.04 -19.72 -30.25
N ASN A 378 40.01 -18.98 -30.69
CA ASN A 378 38.78 -19.34 -31.43
C ASN A 378 37.73 -20.15 -30.64
N GLN A 379 36.41 -19.93 -30.74
CA GLN A 379 35.58 -19.65 -31.92
C GLN A 379 34.18 -19.18 -31.44
N PHE A 380 33.54 -18.30 -32.21
CA PHE A 380 32.13 -17.91 -32.08
C PHE A 380 31.22 -19.11 -32.36
N ASP A 381 30.14 -19.29 -31.59
CA ASP A 381 28.87 -19.75 -32.13
C ASP A 381 27.66 -19.34 -31.29
N SER A 382 26.57 -19.12 -32.01
CA SER A 382 25.34 -18.45 -31.65
C SER A 382 24.23 -19.46 -31.50
N GLU A 383 23.57 -19.54 -30.33
CA GLU A 383 22.27 -20.21 -30.20
C GLU A 383 21.34 -19.44 -29.27
N CYS A 384 20.25 -18.96 -29.88
CA CYS A 384 19.18 -18.17 -29.27
C CYS A 384 18.04 -19.12 -28.90
N THR A 385 17.79 -19.32 -27.59
CA THR A 385 16.67 -20.14 -27.11
C THR A 385 15.48 -19.26 -26.70
N VAL A 386 14.35 -19.50 -27.36
CA VAL A 386 13.05 -18.85 -27.17
C VAL A 386 12.45 -19.29 -25.83
N ILE A 387 12.08 -18.33 -24.97
CA ILE A 387 11.34 -18.57 -23.72
C ILE A 387 9.92 -18.00 -23.88
N THR A 388 8.93 -18.89 -23.85
CA THR A 388 7.50 -18.56 -23.80
C THR A 388 7.08 -18.09 -22.38
N PRO A 389 6.15 -17.13 -22.26
CA PRO A 389 5.64 -16.67 -20.96
C PRO A 389 4.50 -17.58 -20.43
N PRO A 390 4.34 -17.72 -19.09
CA PRO A 390 3.31 -18.57 -18.51
C PRO A 390 1.95 -17.88 -18.39
N THR A 391 0.89 -18.68 -18.57
CA THR A 391 -0.53 -18.34 -18.43
C THR A 391 -0.93 -18.00 -16.98
N PRO A 392 -1.85 -17.05 -16.73
CA PRO A 392 -2.29 -16.72 -15.37
C PRO A 392 -3.32 -17.74 -14.84
N ALA A 393 -3.09 -18.27 -13.65
CA ALA A 393 -4.03 -19.10 -12.92
C ALA A 393 -5.10 -18.25 -12.20
N SER A 394 -6.37 -18.63 -12.39
CA SER A 394 -7.53 -18.13 -11.65
C SER A 394 -7.42 -18.40 -10.15
N THR A 395 -7.59 -17.37 -9.32
CA THR A 395 -7.88 -17.53 -7.90
C THR A 395 -9.26 -16.97 -7.56
N THR A 396 -10.16 -17.91 -7.29
CA THR A 396 -11.51 -17.74 -6.73
C THR A 396 -11.42 -17.06 -5.36
N LYS A 397 -12.09 -15.91 -5.19
CA LYS A 397 -12.26 -15.27 -3.87
C LYS A 397 -13.46 -15.89 -3.18
N LEU A 398 -13.23 -16.58 -2.06
CA LEU A 398 -14.29 -16.92 -1.11
C LEU A 398 -14.64 -15.69 -0.26
N ASN A 399 -15.94 -15.38 -0.24
CA ASN A 399 -16.57 -14.45 0.68
C ASN A 399 -16.46 -14.97 2.11
N THR A 400 -16.00 -14.13 3.04
CA THR A 400 -16.31 -14.30 4.47
C THR A 400 -16.82 -12.97 5.01
N THR A 401 -18.03 -13.08 5.54
CA THR A 401 -18.91 -12.06 6.07
C THR A 401 -18.29 -11.39 7.29
N ASN A 402 -18.19 -10.07 7.28
CA ASN A 402 -17.88 -9.28 8.47
C ASN A 402 -19.11 -9.31 9.39
N ILE A 403 -18.95 -9.88 10.58
CA ILE A 403 -19.86 -9.64 11.69
C ILE A 403 -19.34 -8.43 12.46
N ILE A 404 -20.31 -7.59 12.76
CA ILE A 404 -20.32 -6.28 13.40
C ILE A 404 -19.72 -6.41 14.80
N ASP A 405 -19.02 -5.37 15.28
CA ASP A 405 -19.12 -5.02 16.70
C ASP A 405 -18.94 -3.52 16.92
N ALA A 406 -19.81 -3.05 17.81
CA ALA A 406 -20.15 -1.69 18.12
C ALA A 406 -19.17 -1.05 19.11
N GLU A 407 -19.16 0.28 19.05
CA GLU A 407 -18.98 1.24 20.15
C GLU A 407 -18.07 0.86 21.34
N TYR A 408 -16.95 1.59 21.46
CA TYR A 408 -16.63 2.31 22.69
C TYR A 408 -15.72 3.50 22.36
N ILE A 409 -16.24 4.71 22.54
CA ILE A 409 -15.48 5.96 22.53
C ILE A 409 -15.20 6.28 23.99
N GLU A 410 -13.95 6.14 24.42
CA GLU A 410 -13.48 6.79 25.65
C GLU A 410 -12.62 7.99 25.30
N ILE A 411 -13.11 9.13 25.77
CA ILE A 411 -12.51 10.46 25.71
C ILE A 411 -11.34 10.45 26.69
N GLN A 412 -10.10 10.54 26.18
CA GLN A 412 -8.94 10.86 27.01
C GLN A 412 -8.94 12.38 27.26
N THR A 413 -9.27 12.76 28.48
CA THR A 413 -9.10 14.12 29.03
C THR A 413 -7.62 14.45 29.16
N GLN A 414 -7.30 15.68 28.76
CA GLN A 414 -5.99 16.30 28.89
C GLN A 414 -5.51 16.35 30.35
N SER A 415 -4.25 16.00 30.57
CA SER A 415 -3.36 16.58 31.59
C SER A 415 -1.93 16.44 31.10
#